data_AF-A0A6N8HQQ2-F1
#
_entry.id   AF-A0A6N8HQQ2-F1
#
_cell.length_a   1.000
_cell.length_b   1.000
_cell.length_c   1.000
_cell.angle_alpha   90.00
_cell.angle_beta   90.00
_cell.angle_gamma   90.00
#
_symmetry.space_group_name_H-M   'P 1'
#
loop_
_entity.id
_entity.type
_entity.pdbx_description
1 polymer ?
#
loop_
_entity_poly.entity_id
_entity_poly.type
_entity_poly.pdbx_seq_one_letter_code
_entity_poly.pdbx_strand_id
1 'polypeptide(L)' 'MKKAIIVIVIAAMFGYAIYEFVGSSGADTGGETFDESEYDVGLEVGNLAPDFELTTLEGENRKSCLISAVSVSF' A
#
# COMPACT_ATOMS: atom_id res chain seq x y z
N MET A 1 25.61 23.11 22.74
CA MET A 1 24.12 23.16 22.69
C MET A 1 23.49 23.10 21.30
N LYS A 2 24.24 22.94 20.19
CA LYS A 2 23.65 22.61 18.87
C LYS A 2 24.34 21.44 18.17
N LYS A 3 25.56 21.13 18.62
CA LYS A 3 26.34 19.98 18.18
C LYS A 3 25.84 18.67 18.80
N ALA A 4 25.23 18.73 19.99
CA ALA A 4 24.63 17.57 20.65
C ALA A 4 23.44 16.99 19.87
N ILE A 5 22.64 17.84 19.21
CA ILE A 5 21.48 17.38 18.42
C ILE A 5 21.95 16.46 17.27
N ILE A 6 23.02 16.83 16.58
CA ILE A 6 23.58 16.03 15.48
C ILE A 6 24.12 14.69 16.02
N VAL A 7 24.79 14.72 17.17
CA VAL A 7 25.33 13.50 17.81
C VAL A 7 24.20 12.56 18.24
N ILE A 8 23.08 13.10 18.74
CA ILE A 8 21.91 12.30 19.14
C ILE A 8 21.25 11.64 17.93
N VAL A 9 21.10 12.36 16.81
CA VAL A 9 20.52 11.81 15.58
C VAL A 9 21.38 10.68 15.00
N ILE A 10 22.70 10.88 14.96
CA ILE A 10 23.62 9.84 14.48
C ILE A 10 23.62 8.65 15.43
N ALA A 11 23.64 8.85 16.75
CA ALA A 11 23.57 7.77 17.72
C ALA A 11 22.25 6.99 17.64
N ALA A 12 21.13 7.66 17.36
CA ALA A 12 19.84 7.01 17.16
C ALA A 12 19.84 6.12 15.91
N MET A 13 20.31 6.64 14.76
CA MET A 13 20.39 5.84 13.53
C MET A 13 21.40 4.70 13.63
N PHE A 14 22.57 4.96 14.22
CA PHE A 14 23.62 3.96 14.38
C PHE A 14 23.23 2.88 15.40
N GLY A 15 22.53 3.26 16.48
CA GLY A 15 21.98 2.32 17.45
C GLY A 15 20.91 1.42 16.83
N TYR A 16 20.03 1.95 15.97
CA TYR A 16 19.05 1.16 15.25
C TYR A 16 19.71 0.16 14.29
N ALA A 17 20.73 0.58 13.54
CA ALA A 17 21.46 -0.31 12.64
C ALA A 17 22.16 -1.47 13.36
N ILE A 18 22.74 -1.23 14.55
CA ILE A 18 23.32 -2.30 15.36
C ILE A 18 22.22 -3.20 15.95
N TYR A 19 21.09 -2.63 16.38
CA TYR A 19 19.95 -3.40 16.89
C TYR A 19 19.37 -4.33 15.82
N GLU A 20 19.27 -3.88 14.58
CA GLU A 20 18.86 -4.71 13.45
C GLU A 20 19.93 -5.78 13.16
N PHE A 21 21.21 -5.42 13.12
CA PHE A 21 22.29 -6.37 12.84
C PHE A 21 22.40 -7.50 13.89
N VAL A 22 22.21 -7.19 15.17
CA VAL A 22 22.21 -8.19 16.27
C VAL A 22 20.87 -8.90 16.40
N GLY A 23 19.77 -8.19 16.19
CA GLY A 23 18.40 -8.69 16.33
C GLY A 23 17.89 -9.48 15.11
N SER A 24 18.57 -9.39 13.96
CA SER A 24 18.20 -10.08 12.71
C SER A 24 18.58 -11.57 12.72
N SER A 25 18.27 -12.25 13.83
CA SER A 25 18.21 -13.71 13.87
C SER A 25 16.81 -14.25 13.52
N GLY A 26 15.92 -13.42 12.95
CA GLY A 26 14.68 -13.91 12.32
C GLY A 26 13.44 -13.03 12.43
N ALA A 27 13.50 -11.74 12.09
CA ALA A 27 12.29 -10.94 11.91
C ALA A 27 12.50 -9.78 10.92
N ASP A 28 12.27 -10.06 9.63
CA ASP A 28 11.96 -9.05 8.62
C ASP A 28 10.73 -8.26 9.07
N THR A 29 10.90 -7.02 9.53
CA THR A 29 9.79 -6.09 9.73
C THR A 29 9.87 -5.04 8.62
N GLY A 30 9.45 -5.47 7.43
CA GLY A 30 9.09 -4.60 6.32
C GLY A 30 7.85 -3.79 6.70
N GLY A 31 7.98 -2.47 6.68
CA GLY A 31 6.89 -1.53 6.84
C GLY A 31 6.55 -0.91 5.49
N GLU A 32 5.86 -1.67 4.63
CA GLU A 32 5.25 -1.13 3.43
C GLU A 32 3.98 -0.36 3.85
N THR A 33 4.07 0.96 3.95
CA THR A 33 2.86 1.81 3.94
C THR A 33 2.27 1.71 2.54
N PHE A 34 1.19 0.94 2.39
CA PHE A 34 0.40 0.91 1.16
C PHE A 34 -0.25 2.29 0.97
N ASP A 35 0.40 3.14 0.18
CA ASP A 35 -0.15 4.41 -0.25
C ASP A 35 -1.23 4.08 -1.30
N GLU A 36 -2.51 4.33 -0.96
CA GLU A 36 -3.65 4.10 -1.85
C GLU A 36 -3.65 5.01 -3.10
N SER A 37 -2.60 5.84 -3.25
CA SER A 37 -2.39 6.80 -4.34
C SER A 37 -1.51 6.28 -5.48
N GLU A 38 -0.98 5.05 -5.42
CA GLU A 38 -0.08 4.50 -6.45
C GLU A 38 -0.82 3.80 -7.61
N TYR A 39 -2.14 3.63 -7.54
CA TYR A 39 -2.92 3.01 -8.61
C TYR A 39 -3.65 4.05 -9.44
N ASP A 40 -3.31 4.14 -10.73
CA ASP A 40 -4.09 4.92 -11.68
C ASP A 40 -5.43 4.22 -11.96
N VAL A 41 -6.51 4.98 -12.09
CA VAL A 41 -7.84 4.43 -12.38
C VAL A 41 -8.00 4.35 -13.89
N GLY A 42 -8.19 3.14 -14.42
CA GLY A 42 -8.24 2.95 -15.88
C GLY A 42 -8.52 1.52 -16.31
N LEU A 43 -8.58 1.31 -17.62
CA LEU A 43 -8.83 0.00 -18.24
C LEU A 43 -7.53 -0.73 -18.63
N GLU A 44 -6.38 -0.12 -18.40
CA GLU A 44 -5.08 -0.73 -18.68
C GLU A 44 -4.75 -1.80 -17.63
N VAL A 45 -3.98 -2.82 -18.03
CA VAL A 45 -3.62 -3.92 -17.14
C VAL A 45 -2.73 -3.39 -16.01
N GLY A 46 -3.19 -3.54 -14.77
CA GLY A 46 -2.51 -3.04 -13.57
C GLY A 46 -3.18 -1.82 -12.94
N ASN A 47 -4.11 -1.17 -13.64
CA ASN A 47 -4.87 -0.04 -13.12
C ASN A 47 -6.07 -0.51 -12.27
N LEU A 48 -6.52 0.36 -11.35
CA LEU A 48 -7.74 0.12 -10.60
C LEU A 48 -8.94 0.31 -11.53
N ALA A 49 -9.86 -0.66 -11.53
CA ALA A 49 -11.04 -0.58 -12.36
C ALA A 49 -12.00 0.52 -11.86
N PRO A 50 -12.52 1.39 -12.74
CA PRO A 50 -13.45 2.45 -12.34
C PRO A 50 -14.82 1.86 -11.93
N ASP A 51 -15.48 2.52 -10.97
CA ASP A 51 -16.88 2.26 -10.65
C ASP A 51 -17.81 2.89 -11.68
N PHE A 52 -18.88 2.19 -12.06
CA PHE A 52 -19.91 2.74 -12.95
C PHE A 52 -21.32 2.26 -12.56
N GLU A 53 -22.31 3.13 -12.84
CA GLU A 53 -23.73 2.84 -12.67
C GLU A 53 -24.35 2.59 -14.05
N LEU A 54 -25.04 1.46 -14.22
CA LEU A 54 -25.80 1.17 -15.43
C LEU A 54 -27.30 1.14 -15.13
N THR A 55 -28.08 1.70 -16.04
CA THR A 55 -29.52 1.49 -16.08
C THR A 55 -29.82 0.18 -16.81
N THR A 56 -30.59 -0.71 -16.18
CA THR A 56 -31.08 -1.91 -16.85
C THR A 56 -32.19 -1.54 -17.83
N LEU A 57 -32.53 -2.46 -18.75
CA LEU A 57 -33.67 -2.29 -19.66
C LEU A 57 -35.01 -2.12 -18.93
N GLU A 58 -35.05 -2.50 -17.64
CA GLU A 58 -36.20 -2.39 -16.74
C GLU A 58 -36.18 -1.09 -15.91
N GLY A 59 -35.17 -0.22 -16.13
CA GLY A 59 -35.06 1.09 -15.47
C GLY A 59 -34.46 1.05 -14.06
N GLU A 60 -33.93 -0.09 -13.61
CA GLU A 60 -33.23 -0.20 -12.32
C GLU A 60 -31.76 0.24 -12.46
N ASN A 61 -31.27 1.09 -11.54
CA ASN A 61 -29.85 1.46 -11.49
C ASN A 61 -29.07 0.41 -10.70
N ARG A 62 -28.07 -0.20 -11.34
CA ARG A 62 -27.16 -1.16 -10.71
C ARG A 62 -25.74 -0.58 -10.68
N LYS A 63 -25.19 -0.43 -9.47
CA LYS A 63 -23.76 -0.17 -9.26
C LYS A 63 -22.98 -1.45 -9.53
N SER A 64 -22.04 -1.40 -10.46
CA SER A 64 -21.15 -2.51 -10.76
C SER A 64 -19.72 -2.09 -10.43
N CYS A 65 -19.05 -2.86 -9.57
CA CYS A 65 -17.62 -2.75 -9.32
C CYS A 65 -16.92 -3.87 -10.09
N LEU A 66 -16.03 -3.51 -11.01
CA LEU A 66 -15.36 -4.44 -11.95
C LEU A 66 -14.42 -5.45 -11.25
N ILE A 67 -14.12 -5.23 -9.97
CA ILE A 67 -13.16 -6.03 -9.18
C ILE A 67 -13.72 -7.44 -8.84
N SER A 68 -15.04 -7.66 -8.88
CA SER A 68 -15.64 -8.92 -8.39
C SER A 68 -15.76 -10.04 -9.44
N ALA A 69 -15.47 -9.80 -10.72
CA ALA A 69 -15.76 -10.76 -11.78
C ALA A 69 -14.64 -11.80 -12.08
N VAL A 70 -13.48 -11.73 -11.41
CA VAL A 70 -12.36 -12.67 -11.67
C VAL A 70 -12.33 -13.88 -10.70
N SER A 71 -13.17 -13.91 -9.65
CA SER A 71 -13.13 -14.98 -8.63
C SER A 71 -14.35 -15.91 -8.65
N VAL A 72 -14.89 -16.24 -9.82
CA VAL A 72 -15.83 -17.38 -9.96
C VAL A 72 -15.49 -18.18 -11.22
N SER A 73 -14.56 -19.13 -11.08
CA SER A 73 -14.51 -20.42 -11.80
C SER A 73 -13.30 -21.23 -11.33
N PHE A 74 -13.52 -22.08 -10.33
CA PHE A 74 -12.86 -23.38 -10.21
C PHE A 74 -13.96 -24.43 -10.07
#